data_AF-K1S130-F1
#
_entry.id   AF-K1S130-F1
#
_cell.length_a   1.000
_cell.length_b   1.000
_cell.length_c   1.000
_cell.angle_alpha   90.00
_cell.angle_beta   90.00
_cell.angle_gamma   90.00
#
_symmetry.space_group_name_H-M   'P 1'
#
loop_
_entity.id
_entity.type
_entity.pdbx_description
1 polymer ?
#
loop_
_entity_poly.entity_id
_entity_poly.type
_entity_poly.pdbx_seq_one_letter_code
_entity_poly.pdbx_strand_id
1 'polypeptide(L)'
;KDEGKSADGKITLNVINYHVGTDYAADYYEYLFDAFKKTEEGKNVEFKFEEIPTTDAYNQKIKLLISSGDLPDIVLNGGNNITALAAKSGKVTDITEYLDKDPEWKAMFSDQDLEFNSYEGKVYGIPVSKEFHIFTTTKTYLRKQDLKLLT
;
A
#
# COMPACT_ATOMS: atom_id res chain seq x y z
N LYS A 1 -12.06 -9.74 14.25
CA LYS A 1 -13.33 -9.20 13.71
C LYS A 1 -13.77 -10.20 12.67
N ASP A 2 -14.90 -10.86 12.89
CA ASP A 2 -15.38 -11.98 12.07
C ASP A 2 -16.77 -11.62 11.51
N GLU A 3 -16.85 -10.45 10.86
CA GLU A 3 -18.12 -9.83 10.44
C GLU A 3 -18.10 -9.43 8.95
N GLY A 4 -17.49 -10.26 8.10
CA GLY A 4 -17.35 -9.96 6.67
C GLY A 4 -18.34 -10.68 5.74
N LYS A 5 -19.00 -11.75 6.20
CA LYS A 5 -19.74 -12.67 5.31
C LYS A 5 -21.25 -12.51 5.46
N SER A 6 -21.94 -12.09 4.39
CA SER A 6 -23.40 -12.13 4.35
C SER A 6 -23.90 -13.59 4.32
N ALA A 7 -25.17 -13.81 4.66
CA ALA A 7 -25.83 -15.12 4.61
C ALA A 7 -25.77 -15.78 3.21
N ASP A 8 -25.53 -14.97 2.19
CA ASP A 8 -25.45 -15.27 0.77
C ASP A 8 -24.00 -15.41 0.26
N GLY A 9 -23.01 -15.36 1.16
CA GLY A 9 -21.60 -15.66 0.86
C GLY A 9 -20.79 -14.48 0.31
N LYS A 10 -21.39 -13.28 0.24
CA LYS A 10 -20.72 -12.06 -0.20
C LYS A 10 -19.79 -11.53 0.90
N ILE A 11 -18.57 -11.14 0.51
CA ILE A 11 -17.54 -10.59 1.40
C ILE A 11 -17.48 -9.07 1.18
N THR A 12 -17.56 -8.28 2.25
CA THR A 12 -17.30 -6.83 2.17
C THR A 12 -15.96 -6.51 2.81
N LEU A 13 -15.09 -5.82 2.07
CA LEU A 13 -13.80 -5.34 2.57
C LEU A 13 -13.81 -3.81 2.60
N ASN A 14 -13.52 -3.24 3.76
CA ASN A 14 -13.34 -1.81 3.92
C ASN A 14 -11.93 -1.44 3.51
N VAL A 15 -11.81 -0.41 2.68
CA VAL A 15 -10.54 0.05 2.12
C VAL A 15 -10.42 1.54 2.41
N ILE A 16 -9.30 1.97 2.94
CA ILE A 16 -8.99 3.40 2.99
C ILE A 16 -7.97 3.74 1.90
N ASN A 17 -8.29 4.76 1.11
CA ASN A 17 -7.57 5.13 -0.11
C ASN A 17 -7.29 6.64 -0.14
N TYR A 18 -6.07 7.02 -0.56
CA TYR A 18 -5.68 8.40 -0.83
C TYR A 18 -5.38 8.68 -2.30
N HIS A 19 -5.27 7.64 -3.13
CA HIS A 19 -5.13 7.74 -4.59
C HIS A 19 -6.50 8.02 -5.21
N VAL A 20 -6.91 9.29 -5.16
CA VAL A 20 -8.24 9.75 -5.55
C VAL A 20 -8.17 11.06 -6.33
N GLY A 21 -9.21 11.34 -7.12
CA GLY A 21 -9.35 12.60 -7.85
C GLY A 21 -8.24 12.82 -8.87
N THR A 22 -7.34 13.78 -8.60
CA THR A 22 -6.24 14.16 -9.52
C THR A 22 -4.90 13.51 -9.18
N ASP A 23 -4.87 12.60 -8.20
CA ASP A 23 -3.67 11.82 -7.88
C ASP A 23 -3.23 10.99 -9.09
N TYR A 24 -1.92 10.95 -9.34
CA TYR A 24 -1.36 10.34 -10.54
C TYR A 24 -1.60 8.81 -10.62
N ALA A 25 -1.89 8.16 -9.49
CA ALA A 25 -2.12 6.72 -9.43
C ALA A 25 -3.60 6.35 -9.21
N ALA A 26 -4.52 7.32 -9.18
CA ALA A 26 -5.95 7.06 -8.98
C ALA A 26 -6.50 6.02 -9.97
N ASP A 27 -6.31 6.26 -11.28
CA ASP A 27 -6.76 5.35 -12.35
C ASP A 27 -6.12 3.96 -12.24
N TYR A 28 -4.85 3.89 -11.80
CA TYR A 28 -4.14 2.62 -11.64
C TYR A 28 -4.75 1.78 -10.51
N TYR A 29 -5.01 2.38 -9.35
CA TYR A 29 -5.63 1.66 -8.24
C TYR A 29 -7.09 1.30 -8.52
N GLU A 30 -7.87 2.18 -9.15
CA GLU A 30 -9.22 1.86 -9.61
C GLU A 30 -9.20 0.63 -10.52
N TYR A 31 -8.30 0.61 -11.51
CA TYR A 31 -8.09 -0.55 -12.39
C TYR A 31 -7.75 -1.84 -11.62
N LEU A 32 -6.87 -1.79 -10.61
CA LEU A 32 -6.50 -2.98 -9.84
C LEU A 32 -7.69 -3.61 -9.11
N PHE A 33 -8.52 -2.79 -8.44
CA PHE A 33 -9.72 -3.29 -7.76
C PHE A 33 -10.76 -3.81 -8.75
N ASP A 34 -10.91 -3.14 -9.90
CA ASP A 34 -11.79 -3.59 -10.97
C ASP A 34 -11.33 -4.89 -11.65
N ALA A 35 -10.02 -5.04 -11.85
CA ALA A 35 -9.42 -6.27 -12.37
C ALA A 35 -9.62 -7.43 -11.40
N PHE A 36 -9.39 -7.19 -10.09
CA PHE A 36 -9.62 -8.21 -9.07
C PHE A 36 -11.09 -8.67 -9.04
N LYS A 37 -12.06 -7.75 -9.09
CA LYS A 37 -13.50 -8.10 -9.14
C LYS A 37 -13.89 -8.98 -10.33
N LYS A 38 -13.09 -9.02 -11.40
CA LYS A 38 -13.31 -9.85 -12.60
C LYS A 38 -12.73 -11.27 -12.48
N THR A 39 -11.96 -11.55 -11.43
CA THR A 39 -11.43 -12.89 -11.12
C THR A 39 -12.50 -13.77 -10.46
N GLU A 40 -12.27 -15.08 -10.43
CA GLU A 40 -13.18 -16.03 -9.76
C GLU A 40 -13.25 -15.79 -8.25
N GLU A 41 -12.14 -15.36 -7.65
CA GLU A 41 -12.00 -15.03 -6.23
C GLU A 41 -12.68 -13.69 -5.91
N GLY A 42 -12.56 -12.71 -6.79
CA GLY A 42 -13.06 -11.36 -6.55
C GLY A 42 -14.54 -11.14 -6.85
N LYS A 43 -15.21 -12.03 -7.61
CA LYS A 43 -16.62 -11.86 -8.00
C LYS A 43 -17.60 -11.77 -6.82
N ASN A 44 -17.23 -12.32 -5.67
CA ASN A 44 -18.03 -12.29 -4.43
C ASN A 44 -17.55 -11.24 -3.43
N VAL A 45 -16.61 -10.38 -3.83
CA VAL A 45 -16.02 -9.33 -2.98
C VAL A 45 -16.56 -7.96 -3.36
N GLU A 46 -17.04 -7.23 -2.37
CA GLU A 46 -17.39 -5.81 -2.47
C GLU A 46 -16.38 -4.97 -1.68
N PHE A 47 -15.87 -3.91 -2.31
CA PHE A 47 -14.99 -2.95 -1.66
C PHE A 47 -15.79 -1.71 -1.24
N LYS A 48 -15.66 -1.31 0.02
CA LYS A 48 -16.17 -0.04 0.54
C LYS A 48 -15.02 0.91 0.79
N PHE A 49 -14.93 1.96 -0.02
CA PHE A 49 -13.83 2.91 0.04
C PHE A 49 -14.16 4.07 0.99
N GLU A 50 -13.25 4.36 1.92
CA GLU A 50 -13.13 5.66 2.58
C GLU A 50 -12.01 6.43 1.86
N GLU A 51 -12.39 7.46 1.11
CA GLU A 51 -11.47 8.27 0.33
C GLU A 51 -11.03 9.49 1.14
N ILE A 52 -9.72 9.62 1.37
CA ILE A 52 -9.13 10.77 2.06
C ILE A 52 -8.19 11.49 1.10
N PRO A 53 -8.61 12.62 0.53
CA PRO A 53 -7.76 13.42 -0.34
C PRO A 53 -6.54 13.95 0.43
N THR A 54 -5.39 14.02 -0.25
CA THR A 54 -4.09 14.50 0.24
C THR A 54 -3.35 13.57 1.21
N THR A 55 -2.04 13.50 1.05
CA THR A 55 -1.14 12.66 1.87
C THR A 55 -1.16 13.03 3.35
N ASP A 56 -1.26 14.31 3.69
CA ASP A 56 -1.21 14.78 5.09
C ASP A 56 -2.46 14.37 5.88
N ALA A 57 -3.65 14.62 5.32
CA ALA A 57 -4.91 14.24 5.96
C ALA A 57 -5.01 12.72 6.12
N TYR A 58 -4.59 11.97 5.09
CA TYR A 58 -4.53 10.51 5.13
C TYR A 58 -3.61 10.02 6.25
N ASN A 59 -2.39 10.56 6.35
CA ASN A 59 -1.42 10.18 7.37
C ASN A 59 -1.91 10.43 8.80
N GLN A 60 -2.59 11.55 9.04
CA GLN A 60 -3.18 11.85 10.35
C GLN A 60 -4.28 10.84 10.69
N LYS A 61 -5.18 10.56 9.73
CA LYS A 61 -6.27 9.60 9.90
C LYS A 61 -5.76 8.18 10.17
N ILE A 62 -4.81 7.69 9.39
CA ILE A 62 -4.25 6.34 9.58
C ILE A 62 -3.59 6.18 10.94
N LYS A 63 -2.81 7.16 11.40
CA LYS A 63 -2.20 7.11 12.74
C LYS A 63 -3.27 7.04 13.84
N LEU A 64 -4.38 7.76 13.67
CA LEU A 64 -5.51 7.69 14.59
C LEU A 64 -6.16 6.31 14.59
N LEU A 65 -6.46 5.75 13.40
CA LEU A 65 -7.07 4.42 13.25
C LEU A 65 -6.16 3.30 13.79
N ILE A 66 -4.85 3.40 13.58
CA ILE A 66 -3.89 2.46 14.18
C ILE A 66 -3.93 2.56 15.71
N SER A 67 -3.98 3.77 16.25
CA SER A 67 -3.98 4.00 17.70
C SER A 67 -5.29 3.56 18.36
N SER A 68 -6.43 3.72 17.69
CA SER A 68 -7.74 3.24 18.19
C SER A 68 -7.94 1.74 17.97
N GLY A 69 -7.21 1.15 17.02
CA GLY A 69 -7.36 -0.23 16.59
C GLY A 69 -8.54 -0.46 15.64
N ASP A 70 -9.14 0.61 15.11
CA ASP A 70 -10.25 0.58 14.15
C ASP A 70 -9.74 0.64 12.70
N LEU A 71 -8.71 -0.13 12.39
CA LEU A 71 -8.20 -0.22 11.03
C LEU A 71 -9.26 -0.82 10.08
N PRO A 72 -9.31 -0.35 8.82
CA PRO A 72 -10.04 -1.03 7.76
C PRO A 72 -9.32 -2.33 7.37
N ASP A 73 -9.98 -3.15 6.55
CA ASP A 73 -9.43 -4.43 6.10
C ASP A 73 -8.21 -4.24 5.18
N ILE A 74 -8.20 -3.16 4.38
CA ILE A 74 -7.10 -2.81 3.47
C ILE A 74 -6.70 -1.34 3.68
N VAL A 75 -5.40 -1.11 3.85
CA VAL A 75 -4.78 0.22 3.99
C VAL A 75 -3.79 0.42 2.84
N LEU A 76 -4.05 1.39 1.96
CA LEU A 76 -3.09 1.74 0.90
C LEU A 76 -2.04 2.72 1.45
N ASN A 77 -0.78 2.32 1.53
CA ASN A 77 0.25 3.16 2.16
C ASN A 77 1.34 3.60 1.18
N GLY A 78 1.45 4.92 0.99
CA GLY A 78 2.47 5.56 0.17
C GLY A 78 3.75 5.92 0.90
N GLY A 79 4.57 4.92 1.27
CA GLY A 79 5.95 5.17 1.72
C GLY A 79 6.14 5.88 3.07
N ASN A 80 5.06 6.26 3.78
CA ASN A 80 5.12 7.01 5.05
C ASN A 80 5.61 6.19 6.26
N ASN A 81 6.21 5.02 6.01
CA ASN A 81 6.78 4.07 6.96
C ASN A 81 5.92 3.86 8.23
N ILE A 82 4.63 3.59 8.03
CA ILE A 82 3.69 3.27 9.13
C ILE A 82 3.77 1.81 9.55
N THR A 83 4.53 0.97 8.84
CA THR A 83 4.62 -0.49 9.05
C THR A 83 4.95 -0.84 10.49
N ALA A 84 5.97 -0.19 11.07
CA ALA A 84 6.36 -0.41 12.46
C ALA A 84 5.26 -0.02 13.46
N LEU A 85 4.58 1.11 13.21
CA LEU A 85 3.47 1.57 14.05
C LEU A 85 2.28 0.61 13.97
N ALA A 86 1.93 0.19 12.76
CA ALA A 86 0.87 -0.77 12.49
C ALA A 86 1.17 -2.12 13.16
N ALA A 87 2.38 -2.67 12.97
CA ALA A 87 2.80 -3.93 13.59
C ALA A 87 2.70 -3.88 15.12
N LYS A 88 3.19 -2.80 15.75
CA LYS A 88 3.13 -2.60 17.22
C LYS A 88 1.71 -2.52 17.77
N SER A 89 0.72 -2.13 16.96
CA SER A 89 -0.68 -2.12 17.40
C SER A 89 -1.23 -3.53 17.67
N GLY A 90 -0.63 -4.56 17.06
CA GLY A 90 -1.13 -5.94 17.10
C GLY A 90 -2.46 -6.14 16.38
N LYS A 91 -2.87 -5.18 15.53
CA LYS A 91 -4.14 -5.18 14.79
C LYS A 91 -4.00 -5.49 13.31
N VAL A 92 -2.78 -5.58 12.80
CA VAL A 92 -2.48 -5.96 11.41
C VAL A 92 -1.97 -7.40 11.34
N THR A 93 -2.25 -8.05 10.22
CA THR A 93 -1.91 -9.45 9.98
C THR A 93 -0.44 -9.58 9.59
N ASP A 94 0.30 -10.43 10.30
CA ASP A 94 1.59 -10.95 9.86
C ASP A 94 1.36 -11.89 8.68
N ILE A 95 1.83 -11.51 7.49
CA ILE A 95 1.61 -12.27 6.25
C ILE A 95 2.79 -13.19 5.89
N THR A 96 3.81 -13.28 6.74
CA THR A 96 5.04 -14.02 6.47
C THR A 96 4.77 -15.48 6.10
N GLU A 97 3.90 -16.16 6.86
CA GLU A 97 3.56 -17.56 6.58
C GLU A 97 2.84 -17.76 5.24
N TYR A 98 2.09 -16.76 4.76
CA TYR A 98 1.39 -16.87 3.48
C TYR A 98 2.39 -16.80 2.33
N LEU A 99 3.38 -15.91 2.43
CA LEU A 99 4.50 -15.82 1.49
C LEU A 99 5.36 -17.09 1.52
N ASP A 100 5.63 -17.64 2.71
CA ASP A 100 6.46 -18.86 2.82
C ASP A 100 5.76 -20.11 2.27
N LYS A 101 4.42 -20.16 2.30
CA LYS A 101 3.61 -21.23 1.72
C LYS A 101 3.43 -21.10 0.21
N ASP A 102 3.68 -19.93 -0.36
CA ASP A 102 3.60 -19.66 -1.79
C ASP A 102 4.92 -19.03 -2.32
N PRO A 103 5.94 -19.88 -2.59
CA PRO A 103 7.24 -19.40 -3.05
C PRO A 103 7.20 -18.69 -4.41
N GLU A 104 6.23 -19.03 -5.27
CA GLU A 104 6.07 -18.38 -6.57
C GLU A 104 5.59 -16.94 -6.39
N TRP A 105 4.60 -16.74 -5.52
CA TRP A 105 4.14 -15.39 -5.16
C TRP A 105 5.23 -14.58 -4.46
N LYS A 106 5.95 -15.18 -3.51
CA LYS A 106 7.07 -14.52 -2.81
C LYS A 106 8.16 -14.06 -3.78
N ALA A 107 8.46 -14.87 -4.80
CA ALA A 107 9.47 -14.56 -5.82
C ALA A 107 9.09 -13.40 -6.75
N MET A 108 7.85 -12.90 -6.71
CA MET A 108 7.44 -11.71 -7.46
C MET A 108 8.03 -10.41 -6.87
N PHE A 109 8.57 -10.45 -5.65
CA PHE A 109 9.05 -9.29 -4.93
C PHE A 109 10.55 -9.40 -4.66
N SER A 110 11.25 -8.25 -4.66
CA SER A 110 12.65 -8.25 -4.23
C SER A 110 12.75 -8.28 -2.71
N ASP A 111 13.85 -8.81 -2.19
CA ASP A 111 14.12 -8.83 -0.74
C ASP A 111 14.04 -7.44 -0.12
N GLN A 112 14.52 -6.42 -0.84
CA GLN A 112 14.45 -5.02 -0.41
C GLN A 112 13.00 -4.53 -0.28
N ASP A 113 12.12 -4.91 -1.21
CA ASP A 113 10.70 -4.50 -1.15
C ASP A 113 9.99 -5.17 0.03
N LEU A 114 10.27 -6.46 0.28
CA LEU A 114 9.71 -7.18 1.41
C LEU A 114 10.25 -6.64 2.75
N GLU A 115 11.54 -6.33 2.83
CA GLU A 115 12.16 -5.72 4.01
C GLU A 115 11.55 -4.35 4.32
N PHE A 116 11.32 -3.51 3.31
CA PHE A 116 10.64 -2.22 3.49
C PHE A 116 9.23 -2.35 4.06
N ASN A 117 8.55 -3.46 3.76
CA ASN A 117 7.22 -3.78 4.26
C ASN A 117 7.24 -4.69 5.51
N SER A 118 8.38 -4.79 6.19
CA SER A 118 8.57 -5.63 7.36
C SER A 118 8.83 -4.86 8.66
N TYR A 119 8.55 -5.51 9.79
CA TYR A 119 8.95 -5.05 11.12
C TYR A 119 9.36 -6.26 11.97
N GLU A 120 10.52 -6.19 12.63
CA GLU A 120 11.06 -7.29 13.45
C GLU A 120 11.11 -8.65 12.71
N GLY A 121 11.48 -8.63 11.43
CA GLY A 121 11.64 -9.82 10.59
C GLY A 121 10.33 -10.40 10.04
N LYS A 122 9.20 -9.74 10.26
CA LYS A 122 7.87 -10.16 9.79
C LYS A 122 7.32 -9.20 8.76
N VAL A 123 6.69 -9.74 7.72
CA VAL A 123 6.10 -8.97 6.62
C VAL A 123 4.67 -8.58 6.97
N TYR A 124 4.32 -7.30 6.80
CA TYR A 124 2.99 -6.74 7.12
C TYR A 124 2.32 -6.03 5.94
N GLY A 125 2.98 -5.99 4.78
CA GLY A 125 2.46 -5.35 3.58
C GLY A 125 3.05 -5.95 2.31
N ILE A 126 2.33 -5.78 1.21
CA ILE A 126 2.77 -6.20 -0.12
C ILE A 126 3.09 -4.96 -0.94
N PRO A 127 4.27 -4.88 -1.58
CA PRO A 127 4.62 -3.76 -2.45
C PRO A 127 3.76 -3.77 -3.72
N VAL A 128 3.15 -2.63 -4.07
CA VAL A 128 2.23 -2.50 -5.22
C VAL A 128 2.81 -1.70 -6.39
N SER A 129 3.65 -0.71 -6.11
CA SER A 129 4.29 0.11 -7.14
C SER A 129 5.70 0.55 -6.73
N LYS A 130 6.54 0.86 -7.73
CA LYS A 130 7.85 1.49 -7.56
C LYS A 130 7.82 2.87 -8.19
N GLU A 131 8.26 3.87 -7.45
CA GLU A 131 8.48 5.20 -7.99
C GLU A 131 9.94 5.34 -8.45
N PHE A 132 10.15 5.92 -9.63
CA PHE A 132 11.48 6.32 -10.08
C PHE A 132 11.47 7.82 -10.39
N HIS A 133 12.54 8.51 -10.00
CA HIS A 133 12.70 9.94 -10.22
C HIS A 133 13.80 10.17 -11.24
N ILE A 134 13.50 10.92 -12.31
CA ILE A 134 14.51 11.35 -13.28
C ILE A 134 14.82 12.83 -13.03
N PHE A 135 16.08 13.12 -12.74
CA PHE A 135 16.57 14.50 -12.67
C PHE A 135 16.81 15.02 -14.09
N THR A 136 15.89 15.84 -14.60
CA THR A 136 16.11 16.58 -15.85
C THR A 136 16.78 17.91 -15.54
N THR A 137 18.10 17.91 -15.28
CA THR A 137 18.82 19.17 -15.26
C THR A 137 18.86 19.72 -16.69
N THR A 138 18.26 20.87 -16.94
CA THR A 138 18.55 21.62 -18.16
C THR A 138 20.07 21.78 -18.20
N LYS A 139 20.74 21.21 -19.22
CA LYS A 139 22.19 21.30 -19.46
C LYS A 139 22.75 22.73 -19.38
N THR A 140 21.88 23.73 -19.29
CA THR A 140 22.12 25.16 -19.13
C THR A 140 22.50 25.57 -17.70
N TYR A 141 22.02 24.91 -16.64
CA TYR A 141 22.31 25.34 -15.25
C TYR A 141 23.65 24.81 -14.73
N LEU A 142 24.01 23.57 -15.09
CA LEU A 142 25.28 22.94 -14.71
C LEU A 142 26.53 23.56 -15.36
N ARG A 143 26.36 24.42 -16.39
CA ARG A 143 27.48 25.15 -17.01
C ARG A 143 27.81 26.48 -16.35
N LYS A 144 26.94 26.98 -15.44
CA LYS A 144 27.16 28.25 -14.72
C LYS A 144 27.70 28.09 -13.31
N GLN A 145 27.70 26.88 -12.77
CA GLN A 145 28.34 26.57 -11.50
C GLN A 145 29.26 25.38 -11.75
N ASP A 146 30.55 25.55 -11.50
CA ASP A 146 31.62 24.52 -11.60
C ASP A 146 31.43 23.41 -10.55
N LEU A 147 30.23 22.85 -10.46
CA LEU A 147 29.94 21.65 -9.69
C LEU A 147 30.51 20.47 -10.47
N LYS A 148 31.80 20.21 -10.20
CA LYS A 148 32.41 18.90 -10.39
C LYS A 148 31.52 17.89 -9.68
N LEU A 149 30.71 17.16 -10.45
CA LEU A 149 30.12 15.90 -10.02
C LEU A 149 31.29 15.02 -9.58
N LEU A 150 31.39 14.80 -8.26
CA LEU A 150 32.30 13.81 -7.69
C LEU A 150 31.87 12.44 -8.25
N THR A 151 32.70 11.92 -9.15
CA THR A 151 32.74 10.52 -9.57
C THR A 151 33.12 9.63 -8.41
#